data_AF-A0A3M1BJP1-F1
#
_entry.id   AF-A0A3M1BJP1-F1
#
_cell.length_a   1.000
_cell.length_b   1.000
_cell.length_c   1.000
_cell.angle_alpha   90.00
_cell.angle_beta   90.00
_cell.angle_gamma   90.00
#
_symmetry.space_group_name_H-M   'P 1'
#
loop_
_entity.id
_entity.type
_entity.pdbx_description
1 polymer ?
#
loop_
_entity_poly.entity_id
_entity_poly.type
_entity_poly.pdbx_seq_one_letter_code
_entity_poly.pdbx_strand_id
1 'polypeptide(L)'
;MSRYIARRAIRGATALVSEAELMLEKALREKGPETPVAFPNTAYYLPTILGITGIQVETLGDLKPVLAHARSLLHPLPAPSHWTPYLGETLDSGMATLLAAEAIEAIRFVYGLQPEPLPGFKLAGGTAFTSPEGNGNGSSPNGDGHLNGPIDDIQLRSWGIQLVDGRMPGFAAIVGCAKSNEVAVKIVRELQRRNILCFLSGNVNGRSIIHQLVEEGVELGYDTYTVPFGTDTISAIYALGFATRSALTFGGLKPGQAREILLYNRERVFAFVLALGEVDDLKYAAAAGAINFGFPVIADTVISEILPTGVTTYEHVVSMPFDQIPGKDDLERAERLVQKCIEVRGVKVKVSNVDVPVPYGSAFEGEVVRKANLRVEFGGKHSRCFEYLCMAELDEVTDGKIEVIGPDFSEVERQGSMDMGIVVQVAGRQMQKDFEPVLERQIHYFINGASGVQHIGQRDIAWIRISDAAADKGFNLEHFGKILHARFHDDFGAIVDKV
;
A
#
# COMPACT_ATOMS: atom_id res chain seq x y z
N MET A 1 -10.36 28.86 0.07
CA MET A 1 -9.21 28.16 0.68
C MET A 1 -8.83 28.82 2.00
N SER A 2 -8.49 28.07 3.06
CA SER A 2 -8.12 28.64 4.38
C SER A 2 -6.73 29.29 4.37
N ARG A 3 -6.61 30.51 4.92
CA ARG A 3 -5.35 31.26 5.03
C ARG A 3 -4.35 30.54 5.94
N TYR A 4 -4.88 29.83 6.93
CA TYR A 4 -4.09 29.06 7.87
C TYR A 4 -3.30 27.96 7.14
N ILE A 5 -3.97 27.18 6.28
CA ILE A 5 -3.35 26.11 5.50
C ILE A 5 -2.26 26.67 4.60
N ALA A 6 -2.59 27.68 3.80
CA ALA A 6 -1.64 28.30 2.87
C ALA A 6 -0.39 28.82 3.59
N ARG A 7 -0.57 29.52 4.71
CA ARG A 7 0.55 30.01 5.51
C ARG A 7 1.43 28.87 6.05
N ARG A 8 0.84 27.79 6.58
CA ARG A 8 1.57 26.66 7.15
C ARG A 8 2.32 25.88 6.06
N ALA A 9 1.66 25.64 4.92
CA ALA A 9 2.25 24.97 3.76
C ALA A 9 3.42 25.77 3.15
N ILE A 10 3.25 27.07 2.90
CA ILE A 10 4.32 27.92 2.35
C ILE A 10 5.49 28.02 3.33
N ARG A 11 5.22 28.11 4.64
CA ARG A 11 6.27 28.11 5.67
C ARG A 11 7.04 26.79 5.70
N GLY A 12 6.34 25.65 5.66
CA GLY A 12 6.96 24.32 5.61
C GLY A 12 7.79 24.12 4.35
N ALA A 13 7.27 24.51 3.19
CA ALA A 13 7.97 24.46 1.91
C ALA A 13 9.27 25.28 1.93
N THR A 14 9.20 26.52 2.43
CA THR A 14 10.37 27.40 2.54
C THR A 14 11.44 26.80 3.46
N ALA A 15 11.03 26.22 4.58
CA ALA A 15 11.94 25.57 5.52
C ALA A 15 12.62 24.35 4.88
N LEU A 16 11.85 23.46 4.24
CA LEU A 16 12.38 22.23 3.65
C LEU A 16 13.31 22.52 2.45
N VAL A 17 12.96 23.46 1.58
CA VAL A 17 13.84 23.86 0.46
C VAL A 17 15.16 24.42 0.99
N SER A 18 15.11 25.26 2.04
CA SER A 18 16.31 25.81 2.65
C SER A 18 17.16 24.72 3.32
N GLU A 19 16.53 23.73 3.97
CA GLU A 19 17.22 22.58 4.53
C GLU A 19 17.88 21.73 3.44
N ALA A 20 17.17 21.44 2.34
CA ALA A 20 17.69 20.69 1.20
C ALA A 20 18.92 21.37 0.58
N GLU A 21 18.91 22.70 0.44
CA GLU A 21 20.05 23.46 -0.07
C GLU A 21 21.26 23.38 0.88
N LEU A 22 21.05 23.55 2.19
CA LEU A 22 22.11 23.42 3.18
C LEU A 22 22.70 22.00 3.20
N MET A 23 21.84 20.98 3.10
CA MET A 23 22.27 19.59 2.99
C MET A 23 23.06 19.34 1.72
N LEU A 24 22.61 19.88 0.58
CA LEU A 24 23.33 19.74 -0.69
C LEU A 24 24.69 20.44 -0.64
N GLU A 25 24.77 21.66 -0.12
CA GLU A 25 26.04 22.38 0.04
C GLU A 25 27.02 21.64 0.95
N LYS A 26 26.52 20.99 2.01
CA LYS A 26 27.34 20.13 2.86
C LYS A 26 27.81 18.89 2.08
N ALA A 27 26.91 18.18 1.41
CA ALA A 27 27.24 16.97 0.64
C ALA A 27 28.24 17.26 -0.48
N LEU A 28 28.07 18.37 -1.20
CA LEU A 28 29.00 18.82 -2.25
C LEU A 28 30.40 19.10 -1.71
N ARG A 29 30.52 19.65 -0.50
CA ARG A 29 31.82 19.91 0.14
C ARG A 29 32.48 18.63 0.65
N GLU A 30 31.70 17.69 1.18
CA GLU A 30 32.23 16.48 1.82
C GLU A 30 32.50 15.34 0.83
N LYS A 31 31.64 15.17 -0.18
CA LYS A 31 31.69 14.05 -1.13
C LYS A 31 32.10 14.47 -2.54
N GLY A 32 31.87 15.73 -2.90
CA GLY A 32 32.17 16.28 -4.22
C GLY A 32 30.99 16.18 -5.20
N PRO A 33 30.96 17.05 -6.24
CA PRO A 33 29.84 17.14 -7.19
C PRO A 33 29.62 15.89 -8.02
N GLU A 34 30.69 15.16 -8.37
CA GLU A 34 30.65 13.95 -9.21
C GLU A 34 30.18 12.70 -8.46
N THR A 35 29.81 12.82 -7.18
CA THR A 35 29.33 11.67 -6.40
C THR A 35 28.04 11.14 -7.01
N PRO A 36 27.97 9.84 -7.38
CA PRO A 36 26.77 9.26 -7.95
C PRO A 36 25.58 9.32 -6.99
N VAL A 37 24.41 9.60 -7.56
CA VAL A 37 23.12 9.66 -6.87
C VAL A 37 22.15 8.78 -7.64
N ALA A 38 21.61 7.76 -6.98
CA ALA A 38 20.59 6.90 -7.56
C ALA A 38 19.72 6.27 -6.47
N PHE A 39 18.44 6.10 -6.77
CA PHE A 39 17.60 5.18 -6.00
C PHE A 39 17.84 3.74 -6.47
N PRO A 40 17.69 2.74 -5.59
CA PRO A 40 17.84 1.33 -5.94
C PRO A 40 16.81 0.91 -7.01
N ASN A 41 17.22 0.02 -7.91
CA ASN A 41 16.32 -0.76 -8.79
C ASN A 41 15.29 0.07 -9.59
N THR A 42 15.66 1.28 -10.02
CA THR A 42 14.83 2.15 -10.86
C THR A 42 15.57 2.60 -12.11
N ALA A 43 14.88 2.60 -13.25
CA ALA A 43 15.34 3.20 -14.50
C ALA A 43 14.92 4.68 -14.63
N TYR A 44 14.24 5.23 -13.63
CA TYR A 44 13.65 6.57 -13.64
C TYR A 44 14.40 7.56 -12.74
N TYR A 45 15.70 7.36 -12.51
CA TYR A 45 16.54 8.27 -11.73
C TYR A 45 15.89 8.64 -10.37
N LEU A 46 15.68 9.93 -10.13
CA LEU A 46 14.79 10.47 -9.10
C LEU A 46 13.42 10.72 -9.72
N PRO A 47 12.40 9.87 -9.48
CA PRO A 47 11.25 9.81 -10.37
C PRO A 47 10.36 11.04 -10.35
N THR A 48 10.17 11.69 -9.20
CA THR A 48 9.33 12.89 -9.08
C THR A 48 9.99 14.06 -9.81
N ILE A 49 11.28 14.28 -9.57
CA ILE A 49 12.11 15.28 -10.24
C ILE A 49 12.12 15.02 -11.74
N LEU A 50 12.40 13.80 -12.17
CA LEU A 50 12.41 13.41 -13.58
C LEU A 50 11.06 13.66 -14.24
N GLY A 51 9.97 13.23 -13.61
CA GLY A 51 8.62 13.38 -14.14
C GLY A 51 8.23 14.84 -14.31
N ILE A 52 8.43 15.65 -13.27
CA ILE A 52 7.99 17.05 -13.26
C ILE A 52 8.92 17.97 -14.06
N THR A 53 10.23 17.81 -13.94
CA THR A 53 11.21 18.75 -14.52
C THR A 53 11.86 18.24 -15.80
N GLY A 54 11.85 16.91 -16.03
CA GLY A 54 12.60 16.28 -17.12
C GLY A 54 14.10 16.15 -16.85
N ILE A 55 14.61 16.65 -15.71
CA ILE A 55 16.02 16.59 -15.35
C ILE A 55 16.37 15.16 -14.91
N GLN A 56 17.40 14.60 -15.56
CA GLN A 56 18.01 13.34 -15.16
C GLN A 56 19.11 13.65 -14.14
N VAL A 57 18.89 13.23 -12.89
CA VAL A 57 19.86 13.40 -11.80
C VAL A 57 20.68 12.13 -11.68
N GLU A 58 21.97 12.24 -11.97
CA GLU A 58 22.93 11.12 -11.85
C GLU A 58 23.99 11.40 -10.78
N THR A 59 24.23 12.67 -10.46
CA THR A 59 25.26 13.11 -9.52
C THR A 59 24.71 14.13 -8.52
N LEU A 60 25.44 14.36 -7.42
CA LEU A 60 25.12 15.43 -6.47
C LEU A 60 25.10 16.81 -7.15
N GLY A 61 25.95 17.04 -8.16
CA GLY A 61 25.98 18.28 -8.92
C GLY A 61 24.66 18.62 -9.60
N ASP A 62 23.95 17.59 -10.09
CA ASP A 62 22.70 17.73 -10.85
C ASP A 62 21.51 18.16 -9.99
N LEU A 63 21.62 18.07 -8.65
CA LEU A 63 20.59 18.56 -7.73
C LEU A 63 20.55 20.08 -7.63
N LYS A 64 21.63 20.79 -8.01
CA LYS A 64 21.65 22.28 -7.98
C LYS A 64 20.56 22.93 -8.83
N PRO A 65 20.42 22.62 -10.13
CA PRO A 65 19.35 23.19 -10.95
C PRO A 65 17.95 22.79 -10.45
N VAL A 66 17.81 21.59 -9.85
CA VAL A 66 16.55 21.13 -9.26
C VAL A 66 16.14 22.00 -8.07
N LEU A 67 17.05 22.23 -7.11
CA LEU A 67 16.75 23.07 -5.94
C LEU A 67 16.58 24.54 -6.32
N ALA A 68 17.29 25.03 -7.33
CA ALA A 68 17.07 26.38 -7.86
C ALA A 68 15.65 26.53 -8.44
N HIS A 69 15.16 25.51 -9.15
CA HIS A 69 13.78 25.48 -9.63
C HIS A 69 12.77 25.37 -8.48
N ALA A 70 13.03 24.52 -7.48
CA ALA A 70 12.18 24.43 -6.29
C ALA A 70 12.09 25.79 -5.57
N ARG A 71 13.20 26.51 -5.45
CA ARG A 71 13.23 27.85 -4.86
C ARG A 71 12.46 28.88 -5.68
N SER A 72 12.43 28.77 -7.01
CA SER A 72 11.65 29.70 -7.85
C SER A 72 10.13 29.49 -7.76
N LEU A 73 9.69 28.34 -7.23
CA LEU A 73 8.27 28.03 -6.98
C LEU A 73 7.79 28.50 -5.60
N LEU A 74 8.69 28.98 -4.73
CA LEU A 74 8.32 29.49 -3.41
C LEU A 74 7.68 30.87 -3.50
N HIS A 75 6.56 31.02 -2.81
CA HIS A 75 5.81 32.27 -2.74
C HIS A 75 5.92 32.92 -1.36
N PRO A 76 5.70 34.25 -1.23
CA PRO A 76 5.66 34.91 0.07
C PRO A 76 4.46 34.45 0.91
N LEU A 77 4.58 34.57 2.24
CA LEU A 77 3.46 34.24 3.12
C LEU A 77 2.25 35.16 2.86
N PRO A 78 1.01 34.64 2.90
CA PRO A 78 -0.18 35.45 2.69
C PRO A 78 -0.27 36.61 3.68
N ALA A 79 -0.59 37.81 3.16
CA ALA A 79 -0.71 39.01 3.96
C ALA A 79 -1.82 38.91 5.04
N PRO A 80 -1.70 39.60 6.18
CA PRO A 80 -2.72 39.57 7.24
C PRO A 80 -4.07 40.19 6.84
N SER A 81 -4.07 41.10 5.85
CA SER A 81 -5.25 41.81 5.35
C SER A 81 -5.19 41.98 3.84
N HIS A 82 -6.34 42.08 3.17
CA HIS A 82 -6.49 42.31 1.72
C HIS A 82 -5.69 41.32 0.85
N TRP A 83 -5.82 40.03 1.14
CA TRP A 83 -5.09 38.96 0.44
C TRP A 83 -5.79 38.51 -0.85
N THR A 84 -5.00 38.04 -1.80
CA THR A 84 -5.45 37.39 -3.04
C THR A 84 -5.72 35.89 -2.82
N PRO A 85 -6.46 35.22 -3.72
CA PRO A 85 -6.59 33.76 -3.69
C PRO A 85 -5.22 33.08 -3.84
N TYR A 86 -4.84 32.25 -2.87
CA TYR A 86 -3.50 31.66 -2.74
C TYR A 86 -3.45 30.14 -3.02
N LEU A 87 -4.48 29.57 -3.69
CA LEU A 87 -4.48 28.13 -4.04
C LEU A 87 -3.33 27.79 -4.97
N GLY A 88 -3.12 28.54 -6.06
CA GLY A 88 -1.99 28.34 -6.95
C GLY A 88 -0.65 28.47 -6.24
N GLU A 89 -0.45 29.54 -5.46
CA GLU A 89 0.79 29.78 -4.70
C GLU A 89 1.10 28.68 -3.67
N THR A 90 0.06 28.16 -3.01
CA THR A 90 0.18 27.04 -2.06
C THR A 90 0.57 25.75 -2.78
N LEU A 91 -0.01 25.52 -3.96
CA LEU A 91 0.28 24.36 -4.78
C LEU A 91 1.70 24.42 -5.38
N ASP A 92 2.16 25.56 -5.87
CA ASP A 92 3.54 25.75 -6.33
C ASP A 92 4.53 25.47 -5.19
N SER A 93 4.26 26.00 -4.00
CA SER A 93 5.06 25.72 -2.80
C SER A 93 5.00 24.23 -2.40
N GLY A 94 3.86 23.58 -2.60
CA GLY A 94 3.72 22.13 -2.45
C GLY A 94 4.63 21.37 -3.41
N MET A 95 4.68 21.77 -4.69
CA MET A 95 5.59 21.18 -5.68
C MET A 95 7.06 21.40 -5.31
N ALA A 96 7.43 22.60 -4.86
CA ALA A 96 8.77 22.88 -4.34
C ALA A 96 9.16 21.93 -3.20
N THR A 97 8.20 21.64 -2.31
CA THR A 97 8.38 20.69 -1.20
C THR A 97 8.68 19.29 -1.70
N LEU A 98 7.99 18.82 -2.74
CA LEU A 98 8.23 17.48 -3.31
C LEU A 98 9.62 17.36 -3.93
N LEU A 99 10.04 18.37 -4.69
CA LEU A 99 11.38 18.41 -5.29
C LEU A 99 12.48 18.43 -4.21
N ALA A 100 12.29 19.22 -3.16
CA ALA A 100 13.20 19.28 -2.03
C ALA A 100 13.24 17.96 -1.24
N ALA A 101 12.08 17.33 -1.02
CA ALA A 101 11.98 16.05 -0.32
C ALA A 101 12.73 14.94 -1.07
N GLU A 102 12.55 14.82 -2.39
CA GLU A 102 13.24 13.80 -3.18
C GLU A 102 14.75 14.06 -3.24
N ALA A 103 15.17 15.33 -3.30
CA ALA A 103 16.58 15.70 -3.22
C ALA A 103 17.20 15.33 -1.86
N ILE A 104 16.48 15.57 -0.75
CA ILE A 104 16.94 15.19 0.60
C ILE A 104 17.07 13.68 0.71
N GLU A 105 16.09 12.90 0.25
CA GLU A 105 16.17 11.44 0.25
C GLU A 105 17.35 10.94 -0.60
N ALA A 106 17.56 11.53 -1.77
CA ALA A 106 18.70 11.21 -2.62
C ALA A 106 20.05 11.49 -1.93
N ILE A 107 20.17 12.61 -1.21
CA ILE A 107 21.36 12.92 -0.41
C ILE A 107 21.50 11.91 0.75
N ARG A 108 20.41 11.51 1.40
CA ARG A 108 20.42 10.51 2.48
C ARG A 108 20.92 9.14 2.00
N PHE A 109 20.58 8.74 0.78
CA PHE A 109 21.15 7.54 0.15
C PHE A 109 22.68 7.63 -0.03
N VAL A 110 23.22 8.80 -0.44
CA VAL A 110 24.67 9.01 -0.54
C VAL A 110 25.38 8.84 0.82
N TYR A 111 24.69 9.15 1.91
CA TYR A 111 25.21 8.96 3.27
C TYR A 111 24.89 7.59 3.87
N GLY A 112 24.20 6.69 3.14
CA GLY A 112 23.80 5.37 3.65
C GLY A 112 22.76 5.45 4.77
N LEU A 113 22.00 6.54 4.84
CA LEU A 113 20.91 6.73 5.81
C LEU A 113 19.59 6.11 5.32
N GLN A 114 19.51 5.80 4.03
CA GLN A 114 18.35 5.17 3.39
C GLN A 114 18.78 3.90 2.64
N PRO A 115 17.94 2.84 2.63
CA PRO A 115 16.65 2.73 3.31
C PRO A 115 16.81 2.77 4.84
N GLU A 116 15.88 3.45 5.51
CA GLU A 116 16.00 3.77 6.93
C GLU A 116 16.15 2.49 7.78
N PRO A 117 17.18 2.38 8.62
CA PRO A 117 17.36 1.20 9.48
C PRO A 117 16.29 1.14 10.56
N LEU A 118 15.62 -0.01 10.67
CA LEU A 118 14.70 -0.36 11.75
C LEU A 118 15.12 -1.71 12.36
N PRO A 119 15.89 -1.71 13.48
CA PRO A 119 16.38 -2.94 14.09
C PRO A 119 15.25 -3.90 14.49
N GLY A 120 15.40 -5.18 14.14
CA GLY A 120 14.43 -6.23 14.49
C GLY A 120 13.22 -6.32 13.56
N PHE A 121 13.10 -5.43 12.58
CA PHE A 121 12.07 -5.48 11.56
C PHE A 121 12.41 -6.48 10.44
N LYS A 122 11.38 -7.12 9.88
CA LYS A 122 11.51 -8.03 8.72
C LYS A 122 10.45 -7.66 7.69
N LEU A 123 10.90 -7.24 6.53
CA LEU A 123 10.02 -6.93 5.40
C LEU A 123 9.54 -8.22 4.72
N ALA A 124 8.24 -8.36 4.51
CA ALA A 124 7.63 -9.47 3.79
C ALA A 124 7.60 -9.20 2.27
N GLY A 125 8.11 -10.13 1.46
CA GLY A 125 8.07 -10.02 -0.01
C GLY A 125 8.98 -8.97 -0.64
N GLY A 126 9.90 -8.35 0.11
CA GLY A 126 10.83 -7.37 -0.44
C GLY A 126 11.87 -7.99 -1.37
N THR A 127 12.24 -7.29 -2.45
CA THR A 127 13.45 -7.62 -3.20
C THR A 127 14.66 -7.31 -2.33
N ALA A 128 15.60 -8.25 -2.20
CA ALA A 128 16.86 -8.02 -1.47
C ALA A 128 17.47 -6.68 -1.93
N PHE A 129 17.69 -5.75 -0.99
CA PHE A 129 18.37 -4.50 -1.27
C PHE A 129 19.83 -4.84 -1.61
N THR A 130 20.14 -4.96 -2.89
CA THR A 130 21.52 -5.15 -3.34
C THR A 130 22.22 -3.81 -3.27
N SER A 131 22.84 -3.50 -2.12
CA SER A 131 23.90 -2.50 -2.08
C SER A 131 24.98 -2.88 -3.11
N PRO A 132 25.60 -1.92 -3.83
CA PRO A 132 26.70 -2.21 -4.77
C PRO A 132 27.91 -2.93 -4.16
N GLU A 133 27.98 -3.02 -2.82
CA GLU A 133 29.04 -3.72 -2.07
C GLU A 133 28.56 -4.99 -1.33
N GLY A 134 27.36 -5.51 -1.63
CA GLY A 134 26.79 -6.70 -0.98
C GLY A 134 26.62 -7.86 -1.94
N ASN A 135 27.45 -8.89 -1.78
CA ASN A 135 27.42 -10.16 -2.54
C ASN A 135 26.01 -10.68 -2.82
N GLY A 136 25.73 -10.93 -4.11
CA GLY A 136 24.55 -11.65 -4.55
C GLY A 136 24.47 -13.04 -3.91
N ASN A 137 23.48 -13.22 -3.05
CA ASN A 137 22.75 -14.46 -2.86
C ASN A 137 21.46 -14.12 -2.12
N GLY A 138 20.33 -14.52 -2.70
CA GLY A 138 19.04 -14.41 -2.04
C GLY A 138 19.09 -15.06 -0.67
N SER A 139 18.46 -14.39 0.31
CA SER A 139 18.42 -14.73 1.74
C SER A 139 19.64 -14.25 2.55
N SER A 140 19.63 -12.98 2.96
CA SER A 140 20.38 -12.57 4.17
C SER A 140 19.88 -13.40 5.36
N PRO A 141 20.74 -14.17 6.06
CA PRO A 141 20.32 -15.05 7.16
C PRO A 141 19.84 -14.33 8.43
N ASN A 142 19.95 -13.00 8.48
CA ASN A 142 19.38 -12.15 9.52
C ASN A 142 18.55 -11.08 8.81
N GLY A 143 17.23 -11.10 9.04
CA GLY A 143 16.26 -10.25 8.34
C GLY A 143 16.71 -8.80 8.25
N ASP A 144 16.66 -8.26 7.04
CA ASP A 144 17.18 -6.94 6.72
C ASP A 144 16.41 -5.90 7.55
N GLY A 145 17.04 -5.42 8.63
CA GLY A 145 16.51 -4.49 9.61
C GLY A 145 16.43 -3.08 9.06
N HIS A 146 15.77 -2.93 7.92
CA HIS A 146 15.57 -1.68 7.19
C HIS A 146 14.11 -1.60 6.73
N LEU A 147 13.62 -0.37 6.63
CA LEU A 147 12.37 -0.04 5.95
C LEU A 147 12.56 -0.15 4.43
N ASN A 148 11.47 -0.07 3.67
CA ASN A 148 11.51 -0.35 2.24
C ASN A 148 12.25 0.74 1.43
N GLY A 149 12.06 2.01 1.78
CA GLY A 149 12.44 3.12 0.92
C GLY A 149 11.69 3.09 -0.42
N PRO A 150 12.29 3.55 -1.54
CA PRO A 150 11.63 3.62 -2.84
C PRO A 150 11.29 2.22 -3.37
N ILE A 151 10.07 2.07 -3.89
CA ILE A 151 9.61 0.82 -4.53
C ILE A 151 10.43 0.57 -5.80
N ASP A 152 10.82 -0.68 -6.06
CA ASP A 152 11.53 -1.06 -7.28
C ASP A 152 10.61 -1.12 -8.53
N ASP A 153 11.21 -1.01 -9.71
CA ASP A 153 10.45 -0.99 -10.96
C ASP A 153 9.82 -2.34 -11.32
N ILE A 154 10.31 -3.45 -10.77
CA ILE A 154 9.74 -4.79 -11.01
C ILE A 154 8.40 -4.89 -10.30
N GLN A 155 8.35 -4.49 -9.03
CA GLN A 155 7.15 -4.45 -8.22
C GLN A 155 6.15 -3.43 -8.74
N LEU A 156 6.61 -2.25 -9.18
CA LEU A 156 5.78 -1.27 -9.87
C LEU A 156 5.08 -1.89 -11.09
N ARG A 157 5.79 -2.68 -11.91
CA ARG A 157 5.21 -3.37 -13.07
C ARG A 157 4.17 -4.42 -12.66
N SER A 158 4.46 -5.18 -11.59
CA SER A 158 3.54 -6.19 -11.05
C SER A 158 2.21 -5.58 -10.60
N TRP A 159 2.26 -4.57 -9.72
CA TRP A 159 1.05 -3.89 -9.24
C TRP A 159 0.37 -3.02 -10.29
N GLY A 160 1.14 -2.44 -11.22
CA GLY A 160 0.60 -1.61 -12.27
C GLY A 160 -0.39 -2.34 -13.18
N ILE A 161 -0.18 -3.63 -13.43
CA ILE A 161 -1.16 -4.47 -14.15
C ILE A 161 -2.48 -4.51 -13.36
N GLN A 162 -2.42 -4.71 -12.04
CA GLN A 162 -3.59 -4.78 -11.16
C GLN A 162 -4.30 -3.43 -11.00
N LEU A 163 -3.55 -2.32 -11.07
CA LEU A 163 -4.12 -0.97 -11.08
C LEU A 163 -4.89 -0.70 -12.39
N VAL A 164 -4.42 -1.23 -13.51
CA VAL A 164 -5.04 -1.05 -14.83
C VAL A 164 -6.25 -1.97 -15.02
N ASP A 165 -6.19 -3.21 -14.55
CA ASP A 165 -7.32 -4.16 -14.65
C ASP A 165 -8.41 -3.94 -13.56
N GLY A 166 -8.10 -3.10 -12.56
CA GLY A 166 -9.02 -2.68 -11.51
C GLY A 166 -9.13 -3.64 -10.32
N ARG A 167 -8.28 -4.66 -10.23
CA ARG A 167 -8.17 -5.54 -9.04
C ARG A 167 -7.61 -4.80 -7.83
N MET A 168 -6.66 -3.90 -8.08
CA MET A 168 -6.16 -2.95 -7.10
C MET A 168 -6.80 -1.59 -7.39
N PRO A 169 -7.77 -1.12 -6.59
CA PRO A 169 -8.52 0.08 -6.92
C PRO A 169 -7.71 1.36 -6.74
N GLY A 170 -6.62 1.34 -5.96
CA GLY A 170 -5.77 2.49 -5.69
C GLY A 170 -4.84 2.29 -4.50
N PHE A 171 -4.29 3.38 -3.95
CA PHE A 171 -3.44 3.32 -2.76
C PHE A 171 -3.77 4.41 -1.72
N ALA A 172 -3.51 4.12 -0.45
CA ALA A 172 -3.63 5.04 0.67
C ALA A 172 -2.24 5.40 1.18
N ALA A 173 -1.86 6.68 1.12
CA ALA A 173 -0.65 7.19 1.75
C ALA A 173 -0.97 7.60 3.19
N ILE A 174 -0.61 6.77 4.16
CA ILE A 174 -0.85 7.00 5.58
C ILE A 174 0.38 7.68 6.17
N VAL A 175 0.19 8.87 6.74
CA VAL A 175 1.26 9.72 7.26
C VAL A 175 1.02 10.04 8.73
N GLY A 176 1.93 9.64 9.62
CA GLY A 176 1.88 10.00 11.04
C GLY A 176 1.61 8.81 11.97
N CYS A 177 0.78 9.01 12.99
CA CYS A 177 0.54 8.03 14.05
C CYS A 177 -0.95 8.00 14.41
N ALA A 178 -1.55 6.82 14.41
CA ALA A 178 -2.94 6.64 14.85
C ALA A 178 -3.07 6.84 16.36
N LYS A 179 -4.30 7.10 16.82
CA LYS A 179 -4.65 7.27 18.24
C LYS A 179 -4.18 6.11 19.12
N SER A 180 -4.32 4.87 18.65
CA SER A 180 -3.85 3.66 19.35
C SER A 180 -3.37 2.61 18.35
N ASN A 181 -2.70 1.57 18.86
CA ASN A 181 -2.20 0.47 18.02
C ASN A 181 -3.36 -0.31 17.38
N GLU A 182 -4.42 -0.58 18.13
CA GLU A 182 -5.60 -1.30 17.65
C GLU A 182 -6.30 -0.53 16.52
N VAL A 183 -6.36 0.81 16.64
CA VAL A 183 -6.87 1.69 15.59
C VAL A 183 -5.99 1.62 14.34
N ALA A 184 -4.67 1.65 14.48
CA ALA A 184 -3.75 1.50 13.35
C ALA A 184 -3.97 0.18 12.60
N VAL A 185 -4.04 -0.94 13.34
CA VAL A 185 -4.30 -2.27 12.77
C VAL A 185 -5.64 -2.30 12.06
N LYS A 186 -6.70 -1.75 12.68
CA LYS A 186 -8.04 -1.71 12.08
C LYS A 186 -8.04 -0.90 10.78
N ILE A 187 -7.42 0.29 10.74
CA ILE A 187 -7.33 1.11 9.53
C ILE A 187 -6.67 0.34 8.38
N VAL A 188 -5.50 -0.28 8.63
CA VAL A 188 -4.76 -1.01 7.60
C VAL A 188 -5.53 -2.24 7.14
N ARG A 189 -6.09 -3.04 8.06
CA ARG A 189 -6.88 -4.24 7.71
C ARG A 189 -8.14 -3.89 6.92
N GLU A 190 -8.78 -2.75 7.21
CA GLU A 190 -9.92 -2.24 6.46
C GLU A 190 -9.55 -1.81 5.03
N LEU A 191 -8.35 -1.28 4.82
CA LEU A 191 -7.85 -0.95 3.49
C LEU A 191 -7.44 -2.22 2.71
N GLN A 192 -6.76 -3.16 3.38
CA GLN A 192 -6.37 -4.45 2.81
C GLN A 192 -7.58 -5.30 2.36
N ARG A 193 -8.64 -5.36 3.17
CA ARG A 193 -9.92 -6.03 2.79
C ARG A 193 -10.55 -5.49 1.52
N ARG A 194 -10.24 -4.22 1.20
CA ARG A 194 -10.71 -3.52 0.01
C ARG A 194 -9.67 -3.52 -1.12
N ASN A 195 -8.60 -4.33 -0.97
CA ASN A 195 -7.45 -4.43 -1.86
C ASN A 195 -6.73 -3.09 -2.13
N ILE A 196 -6.85 -2.12 -1.21
CA ILE A 196 -6.18 -0.82 -1.33
C ILE A 196 -4.76 -0.96 -0.80
N LEU A 197 -3.78 -0.63 -1.63
CA LEU A 197 -2.36 -0.64 -1.28
C LEU A 197 -2.07 0.45 -0.25
N CYS A 198 -1.37 0.11 0.83
CA CYS A 198 -1.05 1.04 1.92
C CYS A 198 0.43 1.43 1.88
N PHE A 199 0.70 2.73 1.90
CA PHE A 199 2.04 3.29 2.01
C PHE A 199 2.18 4.01 3.34
N LEU A 200 3.09 3.54 4.19
CA LEU A 200 3.22 4.02 5.55
C LEU A 200 4.43 4.93 5.66
N SER A 201 4.21 6.13 6.21
CA SER A 201 5.28 7.10 6.45
C SER A 201 4.97 8.02 7.63
N GLY A 202 5.93 8.86 8.03
CA GLY A 202 5.70 9.93 8.99
C GLY A 202 5.61 9.49 10.44
N ASN A 203 5.70 10.49 11.33
CA ASN A 203 5.56 10.31 12.76
C ASN A 203 4.83 11.51 13.40
N VAL A 204 4.40 11.29 14.63
CA VAL A 204 3.95 12.33 15.56
C VAL A 204 4.76 12.15 16.84
N ASN A 205 5.55 13.17 17.20
CA ASN A 205 6.42 13.15 18.38
C ASN A 205 7.34 11.91 18.44
N GLY A 206 7.88 11.48 17.29
CA GLY A 206 8.80 10.33 17.19
C GLY A 206 8.13 8.96 17.12
N ARG A 207 6.80 8.87 17.22
CA ARG A 207 6.06 7.61 17.02
C ARG A 207 5.39 7.59 15.64
N SER A 208 5.58 6.50 14.90
CA SER A 208 5.01 6.27 13.56
C SER A 208 3.97 5.14 13.61
N ILE A 209 3.03 5.14 12.67
CA ILE A 209 2.13 4.01 12.42
C ILE A 209 2.90 2.70 12.16
N ILE A 210 4.11 2.78 11.58
CA ILE A 210 4.97 1.61 11.36
C ILE A 210 5.28 0.92 12.71
N HIS A 211 5.63 1.69 13.74
CA HIS A 211 5.89 1.14 15.08
C HIS A 211 4.63 0.47 15.65
N GLN A 212 3.47 1.11 15.49
CA GLN A 212 2.20 0.60 16.01
C GLN A 212 1.83 -0.76 15.39
N LEU A 213 2.05 -0.92 14.08
CA LEU A 213 1.74 -2.16 13.38
C LEU A 213 2.74 -3.29 13.70
N VAL A 214 4.02 -2.95 13.81
CA VAL A 214 5.08 -3.91 14.16
C VAL A 214 4.90 -4.43 15.59
N GLU A 215 4.53 -3.55 16.54
CA GLU A 215 4.23 -3.94 17.93
C GLU A 215 3.07 -4.94 18.02
N GLU A 216 2.06 -4.82 17.15
CA GLU A 216 0.91 -5.74 17.06
C GLU A 216 1.19 -6.99 16.20
N GLY A 217 2.44 -7.17 15.74
CA GLY A 217 2.84 -8.32 14.93
C GLY A 217 2.21 -8.36 13.54
N VAL A 218 1.80 -7.21 12.98
CA VAL A 218 1.30 -7.13 11.61
C VAL A 218 2.48 -7.28 10.64
N GLU A 219 2.33 -8.21 9.69
CA GLU A 219 3.31 -8.41 8.63
C GLU A 219 3.23 -7.28 7.58
N LEU A 220 4.35 -6.59 7.36
CA LEU A 220 4.44 -5.44 6.46
C LEU A 220 5.36 -5.78 5.29
N GLY A 221 4.93 -5.41 4.08
CA GLY A 221 5.75 -5.48 2.87
C GLY A 221 4.92 -5.61 1.60
N TYR A 222 5.55 -6.08 0.53
CA TYR A 222 4.94 -6.16 -0.79
C TYR A 222 3.85 -7.24 -0.85
N ASP A 223 4.06 -8.36 -0.18
CA ASP A 223 3.13 -9.49 -0.13
C ASP A 223 1.82 -9.13 0.58
N THR A 224 1.86 -8.17 1.51
CA THR A 224 0.70 -7.75 2.31
C THR A 224 0.07 -6.43 1.85
N TYR A 225 0.51 -5.90 0.70
CA TYR A 225 0.14 -4.57 0.19
C TYR A 225 0.26 -3.46 1.25
N THR A 226 1.23 -3.57 2.16
CA THR A 226 1.43 -2.60 3.22
C THR A 226 2.91 -2.27 3.32
N VAL A 227 3.33 -1.26 2.56
CA VAL A 227 4.74 -0.93 2.36
C VAL A 227 5.18 0.16 3.36
N PRO A 228 6.15 -0.12 4.23
CA PRO A 228 6.68 0.89 5.14
C PRO A 228 7.84 1.65 4.48
N PHE A 229 7.64 2.94 4.20
CA PHE A 229 8.63 3.76 3.50
C PHE A 229 9.70 4.36 4.40
N GLY A 230 9.29 4.92 5.54
CA GLY A 230 10.18 5.61 6.47
C GLY A 230 9.40 6.15 7.66
N THR A 231 10.07 6.44 8.77
CA THR A 231 9.40 6.97 9.97
C THR A 231 9.18 8.48 9.90
N ASP A 232 9.68 9.16 8.87
CA ASP A 232 9.51 10.60 8.70
C ASP A 232 8.57 10.97 7.55
N THR A 233 8.14 12.24 7.56
CA THR A 233 7.19 12.77 6.57
C THR A 233 7.84 12.90 5.18
N ILE A 234 9.17 13.07 5.11
CA ILE A 234 9.90 13.23 3.85
C ILE A 234 9.79 11.96 3.01
N SER A 235 9.82 10.79 3.66
CA SER A 235 9.66 9.47 3.04
C SER A 235 8.32 9.28 2.31
N ALA A 236 7.32 10.14 2.55
CA ALA A 236 6.09 10.15 1.76
C ALA A 236 6.34 10.44 0.27
N ILE A 237 7.49 11.03 -0.08
CA ILE A 237 7.89 11.27 -1.47
C ILE A 237 7.96 9.98 -2.30
N TYR A 238 8.27 8.84 -1.69
CA TYR A 238 8.31 7.56 -2.40
C TYR A 238 6.93 7.13 -2.94
N ALA A 239 5.84 7.52 -2.27
CA ALA A 239 4.47 7.30 -2.76
C ALA A 239 4.20 8.12 -4.03
N LEU A 240 4.66 9.36 -4.06
CA LEU A 240 4.49 10.28 -5.18
C LEU A 240 5.43 9.92 -6.35
N GLY A 241 6.63 9.41 -6.05
CA GLY A 241 7.54 8.81 -7.01
C GLY A 241 6.95 7.54 -7.64
N PHE A 242 6.24 6.71 -6.87
CA PHE A 242 5.48 5.57 -7.41
C PHE A 242 4.39 6.02 -8.39
N ALA A 243 3.54 6.98 -7.98
CA ALA A 243 2.51 7.58 -8.83
C ALA A 243 3.08 8.20 -10.13
N THR A 244 4.18 8.94 -10.02
CA THR A 244 4.87 9.52 -11.18
C THR A 244 5.35 8.43 -12.15
N ARG A 245 5.97 7.37 -11.65
CA ARG A 245 6.41 6.25 -12.50
C ARG A 245 5.26 5.46 -13.09
N SER A 246 4.10 5.38 -12.44
CA SER A 246 2.91 4.80 -13.06
C SER A 246 2.50 5.56 -14.32
N ALA A 247 2.57 6.89 -14.30
CA ALA A 247 2.28 7.73 -15.46
C ALA A 247 3.30 7.56 -16.60
N LEU A 248 4.59 7.46 -16.27
CA LEU A 248 5.65 7.23 -17.24
C LEU A 248 5.58 5.83 -17.86
N THR A 249 5.35 4.80 -17.03
CA THR A 249 5.38 3.40 -17.46
C THR A 249 4.11 2.97 -18.20
N PHE A 250 2.93 3.25 -17.62
CA PHE A 250 1.65 2.78 -18.16
C PHE A 250 0.93 3.85 -18.97
N GLY A 251 1.12 5.12 -18.63
CA GLY A 251 0.59 6.24 -19.41
C GLY A 251 1.39 6.54 -20.67
N GLY A 252 2.62 6.01 -20.79
CA GLY A 252 3.51 6.28 -21.92
C GLY A 252 3.95 7.75 -22.03
N LEU A 253 3.85 8.49 -20.93
CA LEU A 253 4.22 9.90 -20.86
C LEU A 253 5.74 10.05 -20.79
N LYS A 254 6.24 11.19 -21.26
CA LYS A 254 7.67 11.49 -21.26
C LYS A 254 8.05 12.35 -20.05
N PRO A 255 9.29 12.22 -19.54
CA PRO A 255 9.83 13.13 -18.54
C PRO A 255 9.65 14.60 -18.92
N GLY A 256 9.31 15.46 -17.95
CA GLY A 256 9.06 16.88 -18.14
C GLY A 256 7.66 17.25 -18.65
N GLN A 257 6.81 16.28 -18.98
CA GLN A 257 5.38 16.50 -19.29
C GLN A 257 4.56 16.66 -18.00
N ALA A 258 4.92 17.64 -17.18
CA ALA A 258 4.39 17.80 -15.81
C ALA A 258 2.86 17.84 -15.79
N ARG A 259 2.24 18.61 -16.67
CA ARG A 259 0.78 18.77 -16.71
C ARG A 259 0.09 17.44 -17.03
N GLU A 260 0.55 16.74 -18.05
CA GLU A 260 0.00 15.46 -18.48
C GLU A 260 0.18 14.39 -17.40
N ILE A 261 1.33 14.37 -16.71
CA ILE A 261 1.61 13.44 -15.61
C ILE A 261 0.67 13.71 -14.42
N LEU A 262 0.45 14.96 -14.05
CA LEU A 262 -0.47 15.32 -12.97
C LEU A 262 -1.92 14.96 -13.33
N LEU A 263 -2.34 15.23 -14.58
CA LEU A 263 -3.67 14.85 -15.07
C LEU A 263 -3.86 13.33 -15.11
N TYR A 264 -2.86 12.57 -15.56
CA TYR A 264 -2.89 11.11 -15.54
C TYR A 264 -3.10 10.60 -14.11
N ASN A 265 -2.35 11.11 -13.14
CA ASN A 265 -2.47 10.70 -11.75
C ASN A 265 -3.85 11.02 -11.18
N ARG A 266 -4.37 12.22 -11.44
CA ARG A 266 -5.72 12.61 -11.02
C ARG A 266 -6.80 11.66 -11.56
N GLU A 267 -6.67 11.19 -12.79
CA GLU A 267 -7.72 10.45 -13.50
C GLU A 267 -7.59 8.93 -13.43
N ARG A 268 -6.37 8.41 -13.27
CA ARG A 268 -6.06 6.97 -13.34
C ARG A 268 -5.53 6.38 -12.05
N VAL A 269 -4.94 7.20 -11.18
CA VAL A 269 -4.36 6.73 -9.91
C VAL A 269 -5.27 7.18 -8.78
N PHE A 270 -6.11 6.26 -8.27
CA PHE A 270 -7.05 6.58 -7.20
C PHE A 270 -6.36 6.55 -5.83
N ALA A 271 -5.48 7.52 -5.60
CA ALA A 271 -4.78 7.67 -4.34
C ALA A 271 -5.35 8.77 -3.44
N PHE A 272 -5.24 8.58 -2.13
CA PHE A 272 -5.54 9.59 -1.12
C PHE A 272 -4.52 9.56 0.02
N VAL A 273 -4.39 10.68 0.72
CA VAL A 273 -3.54 10.82 1.90
C VAL A 273 -4.40 10.77 3.16
N LEU A 274 -4.02 9.91 4.11
CA LEU A 274 -4.58 9.86 5.45
C LEU A 274 -3.54 10.38 6.45
N ALA A 275 -3.72 11.61 6.91
CA ALA A 275 -2.87 12.22 7.93
C ALA A 275 -3.39 11.87 9.33
N LEU A 276 -2.56 11.18 10.12
CA LEU A 276 -2.90 10.71 11.46
C LEU A 276 -2.10 11.47 12.53
N GLY A 277 -2.83 12.02 13.50
CA GLY A 277 -2.33 12.85 14.60
C GLY A 277 -1.97 14.27 14.17
N GLU A 278 -1.05 14.90 14.92
CA GLU A 278 -0.75 16.33 14.75
C GLU A 278 -0.13 16.64 13.37
N VAL A 279 -0.73 17.62 12.70
CA VAL A 279 -0.30 18.12 11.39
C VAL A 279 0.61 19.33 11.56
N ASP A 280 1.91 19.11 11.45
CA ASP A 280 2.95 20.14 11.41
C ASP A 280 3.05 20.80 10.02
N ASP A 281 3.92 21.83 9.91
CA ASP A 281 4.10 22.58 8.66
C ASP A 281 4.61 21.73 7.49
N LEU A 282 5.48 20.76 7.78
CA LEU A 282 6.04 19.88 6.78
C LEU A 282 4.95 18.98 6.20
N LYS A 283 4.08 18.44 7.06
CA LYS A 283 2.90 17.69 6.62
C LYS A 283 1.95 18.55 5.79
N TYR A 284 1.69 19.81 6.18
CA TYR A 284 0.90 20.74 5.35
C TYR A 284 1.54 21.00 3.97
N ALA A 285 2.86 21.15 3.92
CA ALA A 285 3.59 21.40 2.68
C ALA A 285 3.58 20.17 1.76
N ALA A 286 3.85 18.98 2.30
CA ALA A 286 3.78 17.72 1.55
C ALA A 286 2.36 17.41 1.06
N ALA A 287 1.34 17.67 1.90
CA ALA A 287 -0.06 17.56 1.54
C ALA A 287 -0.44 18.48 0.36
N ALA A 288 0.06 19.72 0.33
CA ALA A 288 -0.14 20.61 -0.81
C ALA A 288 0.47 20.03 -2.11
N GLY A 289 1.62 19.37 -2.00
CA GLY A 289 2.21 18.61 -3.10
C GLY A 289 1.33 17.44 -3.57
N ALA A 290 0.78 16.65 -2.66
CA ALA A 290 -0.13 15.55 -3.00
C ALA A 290 -1.41 16.04 -3.69
N ILE A 291 -1.93 17.21 -3.29
CA ILE A 291 -3.09 17.83 -3.93
C ILE A 291 -2.81 18.16 -5.41
N ASN A 292 -1.57 18.54 -5.78
CA ASN A 292 -1.22 18.75 -7.21
C ASN A 292 -1.42 17.50 -8.06
N PHE A 293 -1.16 16.32 -7.49
CA PHE A 293 -1.38 15.03 -8.16
C PHE A 293 -2.88 14.65 -8.24
N GLY A 294 -3.76 15.48 -7.70
CA GLY A 294 -5.19 15.20 -7.59
C GLY A 294 -5.53 14.25 -6.45
N PHE A 295 -4.63 14.09 -5.47
CA PHE A 295 -4.85 13.22 -4.31
C PHE A 295 -5.41 14.05 -3.14
N PRO A 296 -6.63 13.75 -2.65
CA PRO A 296 -7.21 14.44 -1.53
C PRO A 296 -6.54 14.01 -0.22
N VAL A 297 -6.62 14.89 0.78
CA VAL A 297 -6.01 14.70 2.09
C VAL A 297 -7.12 14.68 3.14
N ILE A 298 -7.16 13.61 3.92
CA ILE A 298 -8.08 13.45 5.04
C ILE A 298 -7.25 13.44 6.32
N ALA A 299 -7.59 14.29 7.29
CA ALA A 299 -6.91 14.34 8.57
C ALA A 299 -7.83 13.91 9.70
N ASP A 300 -7.31 13.12 10.64
CA ASP A 300 -8.03 12.66 11.83
C ASP A 300 -8.02 13.68 12.99
N THR A 301 -7.51 14.89 12.73
CA THR A 301 -7.45 16.01 13.68
C THR A 301 -8.24 17.21 13.18
N VAL A 302 -8.54 18.15 14.09
CA VAL A 302 -9.24 19.40 13.77
C VAL A 302 -8.30 20.31 13.00
N ILE A 303 -8.53 20.42 11.70
CA ILE A 303 -7.80 21.30 10.79
C ILE A 303 -8.78 22.12 9.95
N SER A 304 -8.28 23.15 9.29
CA SER A 304 -9.06 23.84 8.28
C SER A 304 -9.30 22.94 7.06
N GLU A 305 -10.42 23.12 6.38
CA GLU A 305 -10.79 22.35 5.20
C GLU A 305 -10.61 23.11 3.89
N ILE A 306 -10.50 22.36 2.80
CA ILE A 306 -10.50 22.85 1.43
C ILE A 306 -11.50 21.98 0.66
N LEU A 307 -12.77 22.38 0.74
CA LEU A 307 -13.91 21.71 0.11
C LEU A 307 -14.14 22.02 -1.39
N PRO A 308 -13.64 23.14 -1.98
CA PRO A 308 -13.82 23.37 -3.40
C PRO A 308 -13.28 22.22 -4.26
N THR A 309 -13.89 21.98 -5.43
CA THR A 309 -13.45 20.95 -6.37
C THR A 309 -12.55 21.52 -7.47
N GLY A 310 -11.83 20.67 -8.21
CA GLY A 310 -11.20 21.04 -9.50
C GLY A 310 -9.79 20.53 -9.70
N VAL A 311 -9.00 20.46 -8.62
CA VAL A 311 -7.66 19.81 -8.64
C VAL A 311 -7.81 18.34 -8.27
N THR A 312 -8.46 18.05 -7.14
CA THR A 312 -8.98 16.72 -6.82
C THR A 312 -10.37 16.53 -7.43
N THR A 313 -10.84 15.27 -7.44
CA THR A 313 -12.16 14.91 -7.96
C THR A 313 -13.30 15.57 -7.17
N TYR A 314 -13.22 15.53 -5.84
CA TYR A 314 -14.17 16.16 -4.93
C TYR A 314 -13.43 17.16 -4.03
N GLU A 315 -13.44 16.97 -2.72
CA GLU A 315 -12.76 17.85 -1.77
C GLU A 315 -11.23 17.69 -1.84
N HIS A 316 -10.46 18.75 -1.57
CA HIS A 316 -8.99 18.66 -1.48
C HIS A 316 -8.53 18.27 -0.09
N VAL A 317 -9.14 18.87 0.94
CA VAL A 317 -8.78 18.64 2.35
C VAL A 317 -10.05 18.52 3.18
N VAL A 318 -10.18 17.40 3.88
CA VAL A 318 -11.30 17.08 4.77
C VAL A 318 -10.78 16.88 6.19
N SER A 319 -11.39 17.55 7.16
CA SER A 319 -11.08 17.36 8.58
C SER A 319 -12.12 16.44 9.20
N MET A 320 -11.67 15.30 9.71
CA MET A 320 -12.53 14.31 10.34
C MET A 320 -11.95 13.93 11.71
N PRO A 321 -12.08 14.81 12.73
CA PRO A 321 -11.48 14.59 14.04
C PRO A 321 -11.93 13.24 14.62
N PHE A 322 -10.96 12.37 14.96
CA PHE A 322 -11.24 10.97 15.25
C PHE A 322 -12.30 10.78 16.34
N ASP A 323 -12.19 11.54 17.43
CA ASP A 323 -13.12 11.45 18.57
C ASP A 323 -14.52 12.00 18.27
N GLN A 324 -14.69 12.75 17.17
CA GLN A 324 -15.97 13.28 16.71
C GLN A 324 -16.65 12.38 15.67
N ILE A 325 -15.96 11.34 15.20
CA ILE A 325 -16.55 10.35 14.29
C ILE A 325 -17.62 9.59 15.07
N PRO A 326 -18.88 9.54 14.58
CA PRO A 326 -19.91 8.76 15.25
C PRO A 326 -19.55 7.28 15.14
N GLY A 327 -19.66 6.52 16.23
CA GLY A 327 -19.32 5.09 16.31
C GLY A 327 -19.42 4.63 17.76
N LYS A 328 -19.72 3.35 17.99
CA LYS A 328 -19.86 2.78 19.33
C LYS A 328 -18.52 2.69 20.06
N ASP A 329 -17.46 2.39 19.31
CA ASP A 329 -16.09 2.26 19.79
C ASP A 329 -15.09 2.84 18.77
N ASP A 330 -13.81 2.84 19.14
CA ASP A 330 -12.74 3.37 18.29
C ASP A 330 -12.52 2.54 17.01
N LEU A 331 -12.92 1.25 16.99
CA LEU A 331 -12.78 0.39 15.81
C LEU A 331 -13.85 0.73 14.75
N GLU A 332 -15.09 1.00 15.17
CA GLU A 332 -16.16 1.46 14.29
C GLU A 332 -15.85 2.86 13.73
N ARG A 333 -15.24 3.73 14.55
CA ARG A 333 -14.76 5.05 14.09
C ARG A 333 -13.67 4.93 13.03
N ALA A 334 -12.70 4.03 13.24
CA ALA A 334 -11.65 3.76 12.27
C ALA A 334 -12.20 3.25 10.93
N GLU A 335 -13.22 2.39 10.96
CA GLU A 335 -13.89 1.90 9.76
C GLU A 335 -14.59 3.03 8.98
N ARG A 336 -15.32 3.89 9.69
CA ARG A 336 -15.99 5.05 9.08
C ARG A 336 -15.02 6.09 8.54
N LEU A 337 -13.85 6.26 9.18
CA LEU A 337 -12.77 7.09 8.67
C LEU A 337 -12.28 6.57 7.30
N VAL A 338 -11.97 5.27 7.21
CA VAL A 338 -11.55 4.64 5.95
C VAL A 338 -12.64 4.76 4.88
N GLN A 339 -13.89 4.54 5.24
CA GLN A 339 -15.03 4.70 4.34
C GLN A 339 -15.12 6.12 3.79
N LYS A 340 -14.94 7.14 4.64
CA LYS A 340 -14.93 8.54 4.20
C LYS A 340 -13.77 8.85 3.26
N CYS A 341 -12.58 8.31 3.51
CA CYS A 341 -11.43 8.48 2.61
C CYS A 341 -11.71 7.94 1.20
N ILE A 342 -12.34 6.75 1.13
CA ILE A 342 -12.74 6.10 -0.12
C ILE A 342 -13.77 6.94 -0.88
N GLU A 343 -14.77 7.48 -0.17
CA GLU A 343 -15.79 8.37 -0.74
C GLU A 343 -15.19 9.66 -1.31
N VAL A 344 -14.35 10.35 -0.53
CA VAL A 344 -13.72 11.62 -0.91
C VAL A 344 -12.81 11.47 -2.13
N ARG A 345 -12.13 10.32 -2.28
CA ARG A 345 -11.35 10.04 -3.48
C ARG A 345 -12.19 9.54 -4.65
N GLY A 346 -13.36 8.95 -4.37
CA GLY A 346 -14.19 8.27 -5.37
C GLY A 346 -13.64 6.90 -5.77
N VAL A 347 -12.95 6.20 -4.86
CA VAL A 347 -12.42 4.85 -5.11
C VAL A 347 -13.60 3.89 -5.25
N LYS A 348 -13.75 3.25 -6.41
CA LYS A 348 -14.76 2.21 -6.62
C LYS A 348 -14.22 0.87 -6.14
N VAL A 349 -14.51 0.52 -4.90
CA VAL A 349 -14.14 -0.76 -4.34
C VAL A 349 -15.14 -1.83 -4.80
N LYS A 350 -14.65 -2.88 -5.45
CA LYS A 350 -15.40 -4.14 -5.57
C LYS A 350 -15.18 -4.93 -4.29
N VAL A 351 -16.15 -4.87 -3.37
CA VAL A 351 -16.10 -5.69 -2.17
C VAL A 351 -16.62 -7.07 -2.55
N SER A 352 -15.71 -8.03 -2.69
CA SER A 352 -16.07 -9.45 -2.72
C SER A 352 -16.40 -9.87 -1.30
N ASN A 353 -17.69 -10.04 -1.04
CA ASN A 353 -18.21 -10.28 0.29
C ASN A 353 -18.19 -11.79 0.57
N VAL A 354 -17.05 -12.30 1.03
CA VAL A 354 -16.90 -13.70 1.42
C VAL A 354 -17.27 -13.85 2.89
N ASP A 355 -18.24 -14.71 3.21
CA ASP A 355 -18.73 -14.93 4.58
C ASP A 355 -17.75 -15.80 5.40
N VAL A 356 -16.66 -15.18 5.84
CA VAL A 356 -15.64 -15.82 6.69
C VAL A 356 -15.28 -14.95 7.90
N PRO A 357 -14.87 -15.55 9.03
CA PRO A 357 -14.59 -14.84 10.27
C PRO A 357 -13.23 -14.12 10.28
N VAL A 358 -12.44 -14.26 9.21
CA VAL A 358 -11.14 -13.62 9.03
C VAL A 358 -11.21 -12.58 7.93
N PRO A 359 -10.35 -11.53 7.95
CA PRO A 359 -10.17 -10.67 6.79
C PRO A 359 -9.90 -11.49 5.52
N TYR A 360 -10.58 -11.14 4.43
CA TYR A 360 -10.43 -11.78 3.13
C TYR A 360 -10.10 -10.72 2.06
N GLY A 361 -9.16 -11.01 1.16
CA GLY A 361 -8.72 -10.12 0.08
C GLY A 361 -7.36 -10.53 -0.49
N SER A 362 -7.01 -10.02 -1.68
CA SER A 362 -5.74 -10.36 -2.36
C SER A 362 -4.52 -9.86 -1.60
N ALA A 363 -4.70 -8.89 -0.70
CA ALA A 363 -3.66 -8.39 0.19
C ALA A 363 -3.20 -9.42 1.25
N PHE A 364 -3.88 -10.55 1.44
CA PHE A 364 -3.46 -11.60 2.37
C PHE A 364 -2.79 -12.79 1.69
N GLU A 365 -2.76 -12.82 0.34
CA GLU A 365 -2.30 -13.97 -0.43
C GLU A 365 -0.87 -14.41 -0.14
N GLY A 366 -0.01 -13.48 0.26
CA GLY A 366 1.38 -13.76 0.59
C GLY A 366 1.67 -14.01 2.07
N GLU A 367 0.66 -14.02 2.97
CA GLU A 367 0.90 -14.29 4.40
C GLU A 367 1.50 -15.70 4.60
N VAL A 368 2.56 -15.81 5.41
CA VAL A 368 3.24 -17.09 5.67
C VAL A 368 2.96 -17.60 7.07
N VAL A 369 2.29 -18.75 7.16
CA VAL A 369 2.03 -19.43 8.45
C VAL A 369 3.26 -20.24 8.88
N ARG A 370 4.05 -19.65 9.79
CA ARG A 370 5.23 -20.29 10.37
C ARG A 370 4.83 -21.27 11.48
N LYS A 371 5.66 -22.30 11.71
CA LYS A 371 5.43 -23.34 12.73
C LYS A 371 5.10 -22.79 14.12
N ALA A 372 5.73 -21.68 14.52
CA ALA A 372 5.48 -21.06 15.83
C ALA A 372 4.01 -20.62 16.04
N ASN A 373 3.32 -20.27 14.97
CA ASN A 373 1.94 -19.75 14.96
C ASN A 373 0.96 -20.73 14.29
N LEU A 374 1.38 -21.99 14.07
CA LEU A 374 0.61 -22.99 13.33
C LEU A 374 -0.40 -23.69 14.25
N ARG A 375 -1.68 -23.63 13.88
CA ARG A 375 -2.75 -24.39 14.54
C ARG A 375 -2.80 -25.83 14.05
N VAL A 376 -2.87 -26.01 12.73
CA VAL A 376 -2.96 -27.30 12.03
C VAL A 376 -2.40 -27.18 10.62
N GLU A 377 -1.78 -28.24 10.11
CA GLU A 377 -1.38 -28.35 8.70
C GLU A 377 -2.02 -29.57 8.01
N PHE A 378 -2.35 -29.41 6.73
CA PHE A 378 -2.90 -30.45 5.87
C PHE A 378 -1.98 -30.68 4.68
N GLY A 379 -1.61 -31.92 4.41
CA GLY A 379 -0.60 -32.27 3.41
C GLY A 379 0.83 -32.21 3.96
N GLY A 380 1.78 -31.86 3.09
CA GLY A 380 3.20 -31.80 3.44
C GLY A 380 3.81 -33.19 3.73
N LYS A 381 4.65 -33.28 4.77
CA LYS A 381 5.39 -34.51 5.10
C LYS A 381 4.58 -35.51 5.95
N HIS A 382 3.61 -35.01 6.71
CA HIS A 382 2.97 -35.74 7.81
C HIS A 382 1.49 -36.07 7.56
N SER A 383 0.91 -35.59 6.47
CA SER A 383 -0.47 -35.87 6.05
C SER A 383 -0.60 -35.77 4.54
N ARG A 384 -1.75 -36.18 4.01
CA ARG A 384 -2.09 -36.11 2.57
C ARG A 384 -3.09 -34.99 2.36
N CYS A 385 -2.87 -34.17 1.34
CA CYS A 385 -3.83 -33.16 0.93
C CYS A 385 -3.94 -33.16 -0.58
N PHE A 386 -5.17 -33.16 -1.09
CA PHE A 386 -5.43 -32.97 -2.50
C PHE A 386 -6.54 -31.94 -2.74
N GLU A 387 -6.46 -31.26 -3.86
CA GLU A 387 -7.53 -30.46 -4.43
C GLU A 387 -7.92 -31.05 -5.79
N TYR A 388 -9.21 -31.09 -6.08
CA TYR A 388 -9.74 -31.62 -7.33
C TYR A 388 -11.00 -30.84 -7.71
N LEU A 389 -10.99 -30.26 -8.90
CA LEU A 389 -12.16 -29.61 -9.47
C LEU A 389 -12.66 -30.39 -10.68
N CYS A 390 -13.95 -30.70 -10.71
CA CYS A 390 -14.58 -31.39 -11.85
C CYS A 390 -15.87 -30.71 -12.30
N MET A 391 -16.10 -30.78 -13.61
CA MET A 391 -17.38 -30.39 -14.20
C MET A 391 -18.42 -31.48 -13.93
N ALA A 392 -19.59 -31.07 -13.45
CA ALA A 392 -20.76 -31.92 -13.28
C ALA A 392 -21.94 -31.37 -14.10
N GLU A 393 -22.98 -32.18 -14.25
CA GLU A 393 -24.21 -31.74 -14.92
C GLU A 393 -24.98 -30.75 -14.02
N LEU A 394 -25.76 -29.85 -14.64
CA LEU A 394 -26.45 -28.78 -13.93
C LEU A 394 -27.46 -29.26 -12.87
N ASP A 395 -27.99 -30.47 -13.01
CA ASP A 395 -28.92 -31.11 -12.09
C ASP A 395 -28.23 -31.87 -10.95
N GLU A 396 -26.96 -32.23 -11.12
CA GLU A 396 -26.15 -32.91 -10.10
C GLU A 396 -25.61 -31.94 -9.03
N VAL A 397 -25.44 -30.66 -9.38
CA VAL A 397 -24.91 -29.63 -8.46
C VAL A 397 -26.02 -28.82 -7.82
N THR A 398 -25.99 -28.76 -6.48
CA THR A 398 -26.78 -27.82 -5.67
C THR A 398 -25.91 -26.64 -5.31
N ASP A 399 -26.21 -25.47 -5.86
CA ASP A 399 -25.39 -24.27 -5.66
C ASP A 399 -25.29 -23.89 -4.17
N GLY A 400 -24.08 -23.62 -3.71
CA GLY A 400 -23.78 -23.23 -2.34
C GLY A 400 -23.82 -24.36 -1.32
N LYS A 401 -23.92 -25.62 -1.79
CA LYS A 401 -23.90 -26.78 -0.91
C LYS A 401 -22.47 -27.07 -0.45
N ILE A 402 -22.23 -26.93 0.85
CA ILE A 402 -20.94 -27.24 1.47
C ILE A 402 -21.12 -28.44 2.41
N GLU A 403 -20.32 -29.48 2.23
CA GLU A 403 -20.31 -30.67 3.08
C GLU A 403 -18.90 -30.94 3.60
N VAL A 404 -18.77 -31.07 4.93
CA VAL A 404 -17.53 -31.51 5.57
C VAL A 404 -17.69 -32.98 5.95
N ILE A 405 -16.94 -33.85 5.28
CA ILE A 405 -16.98 -35.31 5.51
C ILE A 405 -15.73 -35.72 6.28
N GLY A 406 -15.89 -36.02 7.56
CA GLY A 406 -14.79 -36.43 8.44
C GLY A 406 -14.80 -35.64 9.76
N PRO A 407 -13.79 -35.88 10.62
CA PRO A 407 -13.64 -35.12 11.86
C PRO A 407 -13.21 -33.68 11.57
N ASP A 408 -13.54 -32.76 12.47
CA ASP A 408 -12.98 -31.40 12.45
C ASP A 408 -11.57 -31.38 13.07
N PHE A 409 -10.77 -30.37 12.77
CA PHE A 409 -9.44 -30.21 13.37
C PHE A 409 -9.48 -29.69 14.81
N SER A 410 -10.67 -29.43 15.38
CA SER A 410 -10.84 -29.01 16.77
C SER A 410 -10.17 -29.95 17.77
N GLU A 411 -10.16 -31.25 17.48
CA GLU A 411 -9.56 -32.31 18.30
C GLU A 411 -8.08 -32.60 17.98
N VAL A 412 -7.55 -32.01 16.91
CA VAL A 412 -6.14 -32.15 16.53
C VAL A 412 -5.31 -31.25 17.44
N GLU A 413 -4.25 -31.81 18.05
CA GLU A 413 -3.31 -31.04 18.88
C GLU A 413 -2.71 -29.86 18.10
N ARG A 414 -2.33 -28.80 18.80
CA ARG A 414 -1.69 -27.62 18.21
C ARG A 414 -0.41 -28.03 17.46
N GLN A 415 -0.19 -27.47 16.27
CA GLN A 415 0.87 -27.87 15.34
C GLN A 415 0.76 -29.31 14.83
N GLY A 416 -0.40 -29.95 15.00
CA GLY A 416 -0.69 -31.28 14.46
C GLY A 416 -0.95 -31.26 12.96
N SER A 417 -1.10 -32.45 12.39
CA SER A 417 -1.34 -32.67 10.96
C SER A 417 -2.62 -33.49 10.75
N MET A 418 -3.33 -33.22 9.66
CA MET A 418 -4.57 -33.92 9.31
C MET A 418 -4.69 -34.10 7.79
N ASP A 419 -5.26 -35.23 7.35
CA ASP A 419 -5.54 -35.45 5.93
C ASP A 419 -6.72 -34.57 5.48
N MET A 420 -6.65 -34.00 4.27
CA MET A 420 -7.71 -33.17 3.70
C MET A 420 -7.91 -33.44 2.21
N GLY A 421 -9.16 -33.36 1.75
CA GLY A 421 -9.50 -33.38 0.33
C GLY A 421 -10.45 -32.24 0.03
N ILE A 422 -10.08 -31.37 -0.91
CA ILE A 422 -10.95 -30.31 -1.42
C ILE A 422 -11.51 -30.81 -2.75
N VAL A 423 -12.79 -31.17 -2.77
CA VAL A 423 -13.49 -31.58 -3.99
C VAL A 423 -14.49 -30.49 -4.36
N VAL A 424 -14.32 -29.90 -5.55
CA VAL A 424 -15.18 -28.83 -6.05
C VAL A 424 -15.91 -29.34 -7.29
N GLN A 425 -17.24 -29.32 -7.25
CA GLN A 425 -18.06 -29.64 -8.41
C GLN A 425 -18.60 -28.33 -8.98
N VAL A 426 -18.33 -28.06 -10.25
CA VAL A 426 -18.84 -26.86 -10.91
C VAL A 426 -19.76 -27.23 -12.06
N ALA A 427 -20.82 -26.47 -12.26
CA ALA A 427 -21.70 -26.63 -13.40
C ALA A 427 -22.01 -25.27 -14.02
N GLY A 428 -22.12 -25.22 -15.35
CA GLY A 428 -22.50 -24.01 -16.06
C GLY A 428 -22.73 -24.24 -17.54
N ARG A 429 -23.58 -23.42 -18.17
CA ARG A 429 -23.94 -23.58 -19.58
C ARG A 429 -22.76 -23.39 -20.54
N GLN A 430 -21.79 -22.57 -20.15
CA GLN A 430 -20.57 -22.31 -20.91
C GLN A 430 -19.37 -23.08 -20.35
N MET A 431 -19.55 -23.90 -19.30
CA MET A 431 -18.49 -24.70 -18.71
C MET A 431 -18.08 -25.83 -19.66
N GLN A 432 -16.77 -26.11 -19.70
CA GLN A 432 -16.17 -27.16 -20.52
C GLN A 432 -15.10 -27.88 -19.71
N LYS A 433 -14.85 -29.16 -20.01
CA LYS A 433 -13.83 -29.96 -19.33
C LYS A 433 -12.42 -29.35 -19.44
N ASP A 434 -12.13 -28.66 -20.53
CA ASP A 434 -10.84 -27.98 -20.75
C ASP A 434 -10.61 -26.80 -19.78
N PHE A 435 -11.67 -26.29 -19.13
CA PHE A 435 -11.56 -25.24 -18.11
C PHE A 435 -11.29 -25.79 -16.71
N GLU A 436 -11.47 -27.10 -16.45
CA GLU A 436 -11.23 -27.70 -15.13
C GLU A 436 -9.84 -27.37 -14.58
N PRO A 437 -8.72 -27.53 -15.33
CA PRO A 437 -7.40 -27.25 -14.79
C PRO A 437 -7.16 -25.74 -14.55
N VAL A 438 -7.85 -24.87 -15.29
CA VAL A 438 -7.74 -23.41 -15.14
C VAL A 438 -8.41 -22.97 -13.85
N LEU A 439 -9.61 -23.50 -13.57
CA LEU A 439 -10.36 -23.22 -12.35
C LEU A 439 -9.72 -23.88 -11.12
N GLU A 440 -9.23 -25.12 -11.24
CA GLU A 440 -8.51 -25.82 -10.16
C GLU A 440 -7.32 -24.98 -9.66
N ARG A 441 -6.57 -24.38 -10.59
CA ARG A 441 -5.44 -23.49 -10.23
C ARG A 441 -5.87 -22.26 -9.42
N GLN A 442 -7.13 -21.83 -9.52
CA GLN A 442 -7.62 -20.68 -8.76
C GLN A 442 -7.85 -20.98 -7.28
N ILE A 443 -8.04 -22.27 -6.90
CA ILE A 443 -8.18 -22.69 -5.50
C ILE A 443 -7.00 -22.16 -4.68
N HIS A 444 -5.78 -22.23 -5.22
CA HIS A 444 -4.60 -21.67 -4.59
C HIS A 444 -4.75 -20.19 -4.23
N TYR A 445 -5.16 -19.34 -5.18
CA TYR A 445 -5.29 -17.91 -4.96
C TYR A 445 -6.47 -17.59 -4.03
N PHE A 446 -7.59 -18.29 -4.20
CA PHE A 446 -8.79 -18.08 -3.40
C PHE A 446 -8.56 -18.41 -1.93
N ILE A 447 -7.94 -19.55 -1.62
CA ILE A 447 -7.67 -19.93 -0.23
C ILE A 447 -6.63 -19.01 0.42
N ASN A 448 -5.58 -18.61 -0.32
CA ASN A 448 -4.58 -17.66 0.19
C ASN A 448 -5.17 -16.26 0.44
N GLY A 449 -6.30 -15.91 -0.16
CA GLY A 449 -6.99 -14.64 0.13
C GLY A 449 -7.49 -14.51 1.57
N ALA A 450 -7.55 -15.59 2.36
CA ALA A 450 -7.96 -15.56 3.75
C ALA A 450 -6.77 -15.31 4.71
N SER A 451 -6.83 -14.24 5.50
CA SER A 451 -5.77 -13.90 6.46
C SER A 451 -5.55 -15.02 7.49
N GLY A 452 -4.28 -15.36 7.69
CA GLY A 452 -3.85 -16.42 8.59
C GLY A 452 -4.03 -17.84 8.03
N VAL A 453 -4.29 -17.99 6.74
CA VAL A 453 -4.32 -19.26 6.00
C VAL A 453 -3.27 -19.21 4.90
N GLN A 454 -2.51 -20.30 4.74
CA GLN A 454 -1.51 -20.43 3.68
C GLN A 454 -1.77 -21.69 2.87
N HIS A 455 -1.79 -21.58 1.54
CA HIS A 455 -1.92 -22.68 0.60
C HIS A 455 -0.73 -22.70 -0.38
N ILE A 456 -0.05 -23.82 -0.51
CA ILE A 456 1.07 -24.03 -1.45
C ILE A 456 0.85 -25.34 -2.20
N GLY A 457 1.36 -25.43 -3.43
CA GLY A 457 1.21 -26.63 -4.24
C GLY A 457 -0.06 -26.59 -5.07
N GLN A 458 -0.38 -27.74 -5.65
CA GLN A 458 -1.52 -27.94 -6.53
C GLN A 458 -1.90 -29.43 -6.56
N ARG A 459 -3.12 -29.77 -6.97
CA ARG A 459 -3.56 -31.18 -7.14
C ARG A 459 -3.33 -32.02 -5.88
N ASP A 460 -2.64 -33.15 -6.01
CA ASP A 460 -2.35 -34.14 -4.96
C ASP A 460 -1.12 -33.82 -4.10
N ILE A 461 -0.49 -32.68 -4.34
CA ILE A 461 0.64 -32.17 -3.55
C ILE A 461 0.32 -30.83 -2.87
N ALA A 462 -0.97 -30.54 -2.70
CA ALA A 462 -1.41 -29.36 -1.95
C ALA A 462 -0.90 -29.42 -0.50
N TRP A 463 -0.60 -28.24 0.06
CA TRP A 463 -0.14 -28.08 1.43
C TRP A 463 -0.76 -26.82 2.02
N ILE A 464 -1.61 -27.01 3.03
CA ILE A 464 -2.41 -25.96 3.63
C ILE A 464 -2.06 -25.81 5.10
N ARG A 465 -1.99 -24.57 5.58
CA ARG A 465 -1.74 -24.25 6.99
C ARG A 465 -2.73 -23.22 7.49
N ILE A 466 -3.22 -23.43 8.70
CA ILE A 466 -4.08 -22.48 9.42
C ILE A 466 -3.32 -22.00 10.65
N SER A 467 -3.29 -20.68 10.86
CA SER A 467 -2.66 -20.08 12.03
C SER A 467 -3.55 -20.17 13.28
N ASP A 468 -2.93 -20.09 14.47
CA ASP A 468 -3.64 -19.99 15.75
C ASP A 468 -4.64 -18.82 15.71
N ALA A 469 -4.21 -17.65 15.23
CA ALA A 469 -5.03 -16.44 15.17
C ALA A 469 -6.27 -16.56 14.25
N ALA A 470 -6.19 -17.33 13.16
CA ALA A 470 -7.34 -17.57 12.28
C ALA A 470 -8.34 -18.53 12.94
N ALA A 471 -7.85 -19.60 13.57
CA ALA A 471 -8.69 -20.56 14.29
C ALA A 471 -9.39 -19.93 15.50
N ASP A 472 -8.69 -19.09 16.27
CA ASP A 472 -9.23 -18.37 17.43
C ASP A 472 -10.37 -17.40 17.03
N LYS A 473 -10.33 -16.87 15.81
CA LYS A 473 -11.42 -16.05 15.24
C LYS A 473 -12.61 -16.89 14.77
N GLY A 474 -12.49 -18.22 14.75
CA GLY A 474 -13.55 -19.14 14.35
C GLY A 474 -13.41 -19.70 12.93
N PHE A 475 -12.27 -19.48 12.25
CA PHE A 475 -12.04 -20.10 10.94
C PHE A 475 -11.99 -21.63 11.06
N ASN A 476 -12.66 -22.33 10.15
CA ASN A 476 -12.87 -23.78 10.18
C ASN A 476 -12.96 -24.37 8.75
N LEU A 477 -13.15 -25.69 8.61
CA LEU A 477 -13.17 -26.37 7.32
C LEU A 477 -14.31 -25.92 6.38
N GLU A 478 -15.47 -25.55 6.91
CA GLU A 478 -16.62 -25.09 6.10
C GLU A 478 -16.29 -23.79 5.35
N HIS A 479 -15.45 -22.93 5.94
CA HIS A 479 -15.08 -21.65 5.34
C HIS A 479 -14.29 -21.79 4.03
N PHE A 480 -13.58 -22.91 3.81
CA PHE A 480 -12.97 -23.19 2.50
C PHE A 480 -14.03 -23.27 1.40
N GLY A 481 -15.14 -23.97 1.67
CA GLY A 481 -16.26 -24.06 0.74
C GLY A 481 -16.90 -22.69 0.47
N LYS A 482 -17.09 -21.88 1.51
CA LYS A 482 -17.65 -20.52 1.38
C LYS A 482 -16.77 -19.61 0.53
N ILE A 483 -15.45 -19.69 0.70
CA ILE A 483 -14.49 -18.96 -0.14
C ILE A 483 -14.61 -19.39 -1.59
N LEU A 484 -14.54 -20.69 -1.86
CA LEU A 484 -14.55 -21.21 -3.22
C LEU A 484 -15.86 -20.88 -3.94
N HIS A 485 -17.01 -21.09 -3.30
CA HIS A 485 -18.32 -20.73 -3.85
C HIS A 485 -18.38 -19.25 -4.24
N ALA A 486 -18.08 -18.34 -3.32
CA ALA A 486 -18.14 -16.90 -3.57
C ALA A 486 -17.20 -16.47 -4.70
N ARG A 487 -15.97 -17.00 -4.73
CA ARG A 487 -14.94 -16.57 -5.69
C ARG A 487 -15.12 -17.12 -7.09
N PHE A 488 -15.57 -18.36 -7.23
CA PHE A 488 -15.88 -18.92 -8.54
C PHE A 488 -17.04 -18.15 -9.20
N HIS A 489 -18.05 -17.77 -8.44
CA HIS A 489 -19.14 -16.91 -8.93
C HIS A 489 -18.66 -15.50 -9.30
N ASP A 490 -17.86 -14.87 -8.44
CA ASP A 490 -17.36 -13.50 -8.67
C ASP A 490 -16.45 -13.39 -9.89
N ASP A 491 -15.47 -14.29 -10.03
CA ASP A 491 -14.43 -14.18 -11.07
C ASP A 491 -14.82 -14.92 -12.36
N PHE A 492 -15.65 -15.96 -12.26
CA PHE A 492 -15.97 -16.87 -13.36
C PHE A 492 -17.47 -17.06 -13.58
N GLY A 493 -18.33 -16.18 -13.06
CA GLY A 493 -19.80 -16.27 -13.19
C GLY A 493 -20.35 -16.22 -14.63
N ALA A 494 -19.52 -15.92 -15.63
CA ALA A 494 -19.88 -16.09 -17.04
C ALA A 494 -19.84 -17.57 -17.51
N ILE A 495 -19.04 -18.39 -16.84
CA ILE A 495 -18.76 -19.78 -17.18
C ILE A 495 -19.38 -20.74 -16.15
N VAL A 496 -19.29 -20.37 -14.87
CA VAL A 496 -19.74 -21.16 -13.72
C VAL A 496 -21.09 -20.62 -13.24
N ASP A 497 -22.15 -21.43 -13.33
CA ASP A 497 -23.50 -21.09 -12.87
C ASP A 497 -23.81 -21.67 -11.48
N LYS A 498 -23.13 -22.75 -11.07
CA LYS A 498 -23.30 -23.43 -9.78
C LYS A 498 -21.97 -24.00 -9.28
N VAL A 499 -21.78 -23.94 -7.95
CA VAL A 499 -20.61 -24.50 -7.23
C VAL A 499 -21.06 -25.24 -5.99
#